data_AF-A0A060HCQ7-F1
#
_entry.id   AF-A0A060HCQ7-F1
#
_cell.length_a   1.000
_cell.length_b   1.000
_cell.length_c   1.000
_cell.angle_alpha   90.00
_cell.angle_beta   90.00
_cell.angle_gamma   90.00
#
_symmetry.space_group_name_H-M   'P 1'
#
loop_
_entity.id
_entity.type
_entity.pdbx_description
1 polymer ?
#
loop_
_entity_poly.entity_id
_entity_poly.type
_entity_poly.pdbx_seq_one_letter_code
_entity_poly.pdbx_strand_id
1 'polypeptide(L)'
;MRLHRQVEPPFYKPNFFPRTDLYRLGPTDCVLLPESCSVKVDGNECRLPPSYVVSIKSHDGEYMVAVVCDDHKDGLEHKLASMQKAGKAPAGKIHFQTVKAVVTDCVAGMEEDYVEIELKRGVSSDRKP
;
A
#
# COMPACT_ATOMS: atom_id res chain seq x y z
N MET A 1 -16.39 -28.34 -18.09
CA MET A 1 -15.10 -27.70 -17.74
C MET A 1 -15.19 -26.22 -18.08
N ARG A 2 -14.59 -25.37 -17.23
CA ARG A 2 -14.58 -23.88 -17.20
C ARG A 2 -15.86 -23.20 -16.67
N LEU A 3 -15.91 -23.08 -15.33
CA LEU A 3 -16.58 -21.98 -14.67
C LEU A 3 -15.56 -20.83 -14.53
N HIS A 4 -15.82 -19.72 -15.21
CA HIS A 4 -15.23 -18.42 -14.89
C HIS A 4 -15.69 -18.05 -13.48
N ARG A 5 -14.77 -18.13 -12.50
CA ARG A 5 -15.01 -17.60 -11.16
C ARG A 5 -14.55 -16.14 -11.17
N GLN A 6 -15.49 -15.23 -11.42
CA GLN A 6 -15.34 -13.84 -11.02
C GLN A 6 -15.13 -13.84 -9.49
N VAL A 7 -13.94 -13.44 -9.06
CA VAL A 7 -13.65 -13.20 -7.64
C VAL A 7 -14.15 -11.79 -7.36
N GLU A 8 -15.39 -11.67 -6.92
CA GLU A 8 -15.89 -10.41 -6.35
C GLU A 8 -15.19 -10.18 -5.00
N PRO A 9 -14.57 -9.01 -4.77
CA PRO A 9 -13.92 -8.74 -3.49
C PRO A 9 -14.98 -8.68 -2.39
N PRO A 10 -14.77 -9.36 -1.25
CA PRO A 10 -15.74 -9.34 -0.18
C PRO A 10 -15.71 -7.96 0.50
N PHE A 11 -16.89 -7.36 0.58
CA PHE A 11 -17.23 -6.33 1.58
C PHE A 11 -16.71 -4.90 1.37
N TYR A 12 -17.34 -4.18 0.44
CA TYR A 12 -17.47 -2.72 0.54
C TYR A 12 -18.80 -2.38 1.24
N LYS A 13 -18.75 -1.89 2.49
CA LYS A 13 -19.92 -1.36 3.22
C LYS A 13 -19.85 0.18 3.28
N PRO A 14 -20.98 0.90 3.14
CA PRO A 14 -21.01 2.34 2.83
C PRO A 14 -20.68 3.32 3.98
N ASN A 15 -20.23 2.85 5.15
CA ASN A 15 -19.81 3.72 6.27
C ASN A 15 -18.32 3.58 6.60
N PHE A 16 -17.54 3.04 5.67
CA PHE A 16 -16.10 2.92 5.79
C PHE A 16 -15.47 4.24 5.30
N PHE A 17 -14.81 4.94 6.22
CA PHE A 17 -14.04 6.18 6.06
C PHE A 17 -13.82 6.61 4.59
N PRO A 18 -14.54 7.63 4.09
CA PRO A 18 -14.36 8.08 2.73
C PRO A 18 -13.06 8.89 2.69
N ARG A 19 -12.05 8.32 2.03
CA ARG A 19 -11.37 8.95 0.89
C ARG A 19 -10.76 7.85 0.04
N THR A 20 -11.45 7.54 -1.04
CA THR A 20 -10.83 7.03 -2.26
C THR A 20 -9.96 8.15 -2.84
N ASP A 21 -8.78 8.36 -2.26
CA ASP A 21 -7.61 8.79 -3.04
C ASP A 21 -6.76 7.56 -3.42
N LEU A 22 -7.29 6.36 -3.16
CA LEU A 22 -6.86 5.12 -3.81
C LEU A 22 -7.43 5.12 -5.24
N TYR A 23 -6.55 5.36 -6.22
CA TYR A 23 -6.68 5.06 -7.64
C TYR A 23 -7.35 6.12 -8.54
N ARG A 24 -6.55 7.06 -9.04
CA ARG A 24 -6.71 7.56 -10.41
C ARG A 24 -5.72 6.76 -11.27
N LEU A 25 -6.20 5.74 -11.97
CA LEU A 25 -5.35 4.86 -12.78
C LEU A 25 -5.09 5.52 -14.14
N GLY A 26 -4.05 6.34 -14.21
CA GLY A 26 -3.40 6.79 -15.45
C GLY A 26 -2.10 6.00 -15.70
N PRO A 27 -1.64 5.88 -16.96
CA PRO A 27 -0.44 5.09 -17.33
C PRO A 27 0.91 5.67 -16.85
N THR A 28 0.91 6.70 -16.00
CA THR A 28 2.12 7.41 -15.52
C THR A 28 2.16 7.66 -14.00
N ASP A 29 1.22 7.14 -13.21
CA ASP A 29 1.11 7.52 -11.79
C ASP A 29 1.78 6.51 -10.84
N CYS A 30 2.87 6.93 -10.21
CA CYS A 30 3.48 6.24 -9.08
C CYS A 30 2.48 6.19 -7.91
N VAL A 31 2.33 5.03 -7.27
CA VAL A 31 1.49 4.91 -6.06
C VAL A 31 2.15 5.69 -4.92
N LEU A 32 1.61 6.87 -4.62
CA LEU A 32 2.03 7.69 -3.49
C LEU A 32 1.25 7.30 -2.23
N LEU A 33 1.96 7.20 -1.11
CA LEU A 33 1.31 7.10 0.19
C LEU A 33 0.52 8.39 0.46
N PRO A 34 -0.63 8.30 1.16
CA PRO A 34 -1.37 9.49 1.56
C PRO A 34 -0.51 10.44 2.38
N GLU A 35 -0.71 11.75 2.20
CA GLU A 35 0.04 12.78 2.92
C GLU A 35 -0.34 12.89 4.40
N SER A 36 -1.51 12.35 4.79
CA SER A 36 -2.04 12.45 6.14
C SER A 36 -2.55 11.12 6.69
N CYS A 37 -2.60 11.04 8.02
CA CYS A 37 -3.15 9.92 8.79
C CYS A 37 -4.61 9.61 8.40
N SER A 38 -4.97 8.31 8.38
CA SER A 38 -6.32 7.84 8.03
C SER A 38 -7.36 7.97 9.16
N VAL A 39 -6.96 8.41 10.36
CA VAL A 39 -7.86 8.48 11.53
C VAL A 39 -8.65 9.80 11.55
N LYS A 40 -9.93 9.70 11.89
CA LYS A 40 -10.80 10.86 12.18
C LYS A 40 -11.12 10.88 13.68
N VAL A 41 -10.98 12.05 14.29
CA VAL A 41 -11.28 12.32 15.69
C VAL A 41 -12.39 13.35 15.73
N ASP A 42 -13.51 13.03 16.38
CA ASP A 42 -14.69 13.90 16.47
C ASP A 42 -15.19 14.42 15.11
N GLY A 43 -15.11 13.57 14.09
CA GLY A 43 -15.48 13.90 12.70
C GLY A 43 -14.43 14.68 11.91
N ASN A 44 -13.38 15.19 12.57
CA ASN A 44 -12.29 15.92 11.94
C ASN A 44 -11.17 14.97 11.49
N GLU A 45 -10.61 15.26 10.31
CA GLU A 45 -9.51 14.49 9.74
C GLU A 45 -8.19 14.85 10.43
N CYS A 46 -7.41 13.83 10.82
CA CYS A 46 -6.06 14.05 11.31
C CYS A 46 -5.17 14.54 10.17
N ARG A 47 -4.48 15.67 10.40
CA ARG A 47 -3.58 16.29 9.40
C ARG A 47 -2.10 15.90 9.58
N LEU A 48 -1.78 15.08 10.58
CA LEU A 48 -0.42 14.64 10.80
C LEU A 48 0.02 13.65 9.72
N PRO A 49 1.29 13.70 9.28
CA PRO A 49 1.81 12.75 8.32
C PRO A 49 1.81 11.34 8.92
N PRO A 50 1.64 10.29 8.09
CA PRO A 50 1.68 8.92 8.57
C PRO A 50 3.10 8.49 8.93
N SER A 51 3.24 7.87 10.10
CA SER A 51 4.49 7.24 10.56
C SER A 51 4.48 5.74 10.30
N TYR A 52 3.31 5.13 10.11
CA TYR A 52 3.16 3.70 9.93
C TYR A 52 2.19 3.35 8.79
N VAL A 53 2.54 2.30 8.06
CA VAL A 53 1.60 1.51 7.25
C VAL A 53 1.05 0.40 8.13
N VAL A 54 -0.26 0.23 8.14
CA VAL A 54 -0.97 -0.76 8.93
C VAL A 54 -1.55 -1.82 8.02
N SER A 55 -1.26 -3.07 8.33
CA SER A 55 -1.75 -4.24 7.60
C SER A 55 -2.30 -5.30 8.54
N ILE A 56 -3.09 -6.21 8.01
CA ILE A 56 -3.54 -7.41 8.70
C ILE A 56 -2.94 -8.62 7.97
N LYS A 57 -2.12 -9.40 8.69
CA LYS A 57 -1.57 -10.68 8.24
C LYS A 57 -2.54 -11.80 8.60
N SER A 58 -3.16 -12.41 7.60
CA SER A 58 -3.96 -13.63 7.74
C SER A 58 -3.25 -14.82 7.09
N HIS A 59 -3.89 -16.00 7.14
CA HIS A 59 -3.38 -17.19 6.45
C HIS A 59 -3.31 -16.99 4.92
N ASP A 60 -4.22 -16.18 4.36
CA ASP A 60 -4.40 -16.02 2.91
C ASP A 60 -3.57 -14.87 2.32
N GLY A 61 -2.84 -14.14 3.17
CA GLY A 61 -1.96 -13.06 2.75
C GLY A 61 -1.89 -11.91 3.74
N GLU A 62 -1.32 -10.80 3.27
CA GLU A 62 -1.22 -9.55 4.01
C GLU A 62 -1.96 -8.45 3.26
N TYR A 63 -2.86 -7.76 3.97
CA TYR A 63 -3.69 -6.71 3.38
C TYR A 63 -3.46 -5.40 4.11
N MET A 64 -3.07 -4.35 3.37
CA MET A 64 -2.98 -2.99 3.91
C MET A 64 -4.38 -2.46 4.21
N VAL A 65 -4.54 -1.85 5.39
CA VAL A 65 -5.84 -1.35 5.86
C VAL A 65 -5.84 0.16 6.12
N ALA A 66 -4.70 0.75 6.50
CA ALA A 66 -4.61 2.17 6.81
C ALA A 66 -3.16 2.66 6.84
N VAL A 67 -2.99 3.99 6.87
CA VAL A 67 -1.76 4.65 7.30
C VAL A 67 -2.04 5.50 8.52
N VAL A 68 -1.14 5.53 9.51
CA VAL A 68 -1.41 6.18 10.80
C VAL A 68 -0.20 6.95 11.31
N CYS A 69 -0.44 8.11 11.93
CA CYS A 69 0.59 8.85 12.66
C CYS A 69 0.87 8.17 14.02
N ASP A 70 1.96 8.57 14.67
CA ASP A 70 2.36 7.99 15.96
C ASP A 70 1.28 8.15 17.04
N ASP A 71 0.72 9.34 17.16
CA ASP A 71 -0.31 9.69 18.14
C ASP A 71 -1.56 8.79 18.08
N HIS A 72 -1.92 8.31 16.89
CA HIS A 72 -3.14 7.52 16.68
C HIS A 72 -2.89 6.01 16.57
N LYS A 73 -1.65 5.56 16.73
CA LYS A 73 -1.26 4.15 16.55
C LYS A 73 -2.06 3.23 17.48
N ASP A 74 -2.03 3.49 18.78
CA ASP A 74 -2.62 2.58 19.78
C ASP A 74 -4.16 2.60 19.71
N GLY A 75 -4.75 3.78 19.47
CA GLY A 75 -6.19 3.90 19.24
C GLY A 75 -6.67 3.12 18.03
N LEU A 76 -5.90 3.14 16.93
CA LEU A 76 -6.20 2.36 15.73
C LEU A 76 -6.05 0.85 15.99
N GLU A 77 -5.02 0.42 16.72
CA GLU A 77 -4.81 -0.98 17.09
C GLU A 77 -6.00 -1.54 17.87
N HIS A 78 -6.44 -0.83 18.92
CA HIS A 78 -7.60 -1.23 19.72
C HIS A 78 -8.89 -1.29 18.89
N LYS A 79 -9.06 -0.34 17.97
CA LYS A 79 -10.21 -0.30 17.07
C LYS A 79 -10.21 -1.48 16.11
N LEU A 80 -9.08 -1.78 15.48
CA LEU A 80 -8.93 -2.91 14.57
C LEU A 80 -9.16 -4.25 15.30
N ALA A 81 -8.60 -4.41 16.51
CA ALA A 81 -8.83 -5.60 17.32
C ALA A 81 -10.32 -5.78 17.67
N SER A 82 -11.01 -4.69 18.01
CA SER A 82 -12.46 -4.70 18.27
C SER A 82 -13.26 -5.04 17.02
N MET A 83 -12.84 -4.53 15.85
CA MET A 83 -13.48 -4.83 14.57
C MET A 83 -13.28 -6.28 14.15
N GLN A 84 -12.11 -6.88 14.40
CA GLN A 84 -11.87 -8.30 14.18
C GLN A 84 -12.77 -9.17 15.05
N LYS A 85 -12.90 -8.85 16.34
CA LYS A 85 -13.83 -9.53 17.26
C LYS A 85 -15.29 -9.43 16.81
N ALA A 86 -15.67 -8.29 16.24
CA ALA A 86 -17.01 -8.05 15.72
C ALA A 86 -17.25 -8.62 14.30
N GLY A 87 -16.27 -9.28 13.69
CA GLY A 87 -16.36 -9.81 12.32
C GLY A 87 -16.46 -8.73 11.24
N LYS A 88 -16.03 -7.50 11.53
CA LYS A 88 -16.05 -6.35 10.61
C LYS A 88 -14.71 -6.12 9.90
N ALA A 89 -13.67 -6.82 10.32
CA ALA A 89 -12.34 -6.83 9.68
C ALA A 89 -11.83 -8.27 9.62
N PRO A 90 -10.97 -8.62 8.64
CA PRO A 90 -10.37 -9.95 8.54
C PRO A 90 -9.65 -10.34 9.83
N ALA A 91 -9.85 -11.57 10.28
CA ALA A 91 -9.09 -12.13 11.39
C ALA A 91 -7.61 -12.28 10.97
N GLY A 92 -6.71 -11.95 11.88
CA GLY A 92 -5.28 -11.98 11.61
C GLY A 92 -4.49 -11.12 12.58
N LYS A 93 -3.16 -11.14 12.45
CA LYS A 93 -2.27 -10.32 13.25
C LYS A 93 -2.18 -8.92 12.64
N ILE A 94 -2.51 -7.90 13.43
CA ILE A 94 -2.29 -6.50 13.04
C ILE A 94 -0.77 -6.27 13.01
N HIS A 95 -0.27 -5.70 11.92
CA HIS A 95 1.13 -5.40 11.73
C HIS A 95 1.31 -3.91 11.42
N PHE A 96 2.26 -3.29 12.12
CA PHE A 96 2.65 -1.90 11.92
C PHE A 96 4.05 -1.88 11.35
N GLN A 97 4.19 -1.29 10.17
CA GLN A 97 5.46 -1.06 9.50
C GLN A 97 5.76 0.43 9.51
N THR A 98 6.94 0.83 9.99
CA THR A 98 7.36 2.24 9.93
C THR A 98 7.53 2.69 8.48
N VAL A 99 6.98 3.86 8.16
CA VAL A 99 7.21 4.52 6.87
C VAL A 99 8.67 4.98 6.85
N LYS A 100 9.39 4.62 5.79
CA LYS A 100 10.78 5.04 5.57
C LYS A 100 10.86 5.74 4.24
N ALA A 101 11.45 6.93 4.23
CA ALA A 101 11.82 7.58 2.99
C ALA A 101 12.93 6.76 2.32
N VAL A 102 12.66 6.26 1.12
CA VAL A 102 13.66 5.60 0.29
C VAL A 102 14.07 6.59 -0.79
N VAL A 103 15.29 7.10 -0.68
CA VAL A 103 15.90 7.87 -1.77
C VAL A 103 16.58 6.87 -2.69
N THR A 104 16.20 6.87 -3.96
CA THR A 104 16.89 6.11 -5.00
C THR A 104 17.76 7.09 -5.77
N ASP A 105 19.06 6.81 -5.84
CA ASP A 105 19.95 7.50 -6.76
C ASP A 105 19.86 6.79 -8.11
N CYS A 106 18.89 7.20 -8.92
CA CYS A 106 18.70 6.66 -10.26
C CYS A 106 19.85 7.14 -11.15
N VAL A 107 20.86 6.28 -11.33
CA VAL A 107 21.90 6.51 -12.33
C VAL A 107 21.33 6.13 -13.69
N ALA A 108 21.14 7.12 -14.57
CA ALA A 108 20.84 6.87 -15.96
C ALA A 108 22.09 6.29 -16.63
N GLY A 109 22.00 5.05 -17.12
CA GLY A 109 23.09 4.43 -17.87
C GLY A 109 23.37 5.21 -19.16
N MET A 110 24.64 5.46 -19.43
CA MET A 110 25.13 6.05 -20.67
C MET A 110 25.28 4.94 -21.74
N GLU A 111 25.42 5.29 -23.01
CA GLU A 111 25.52 4.32 -24.12
C GLU A 111 26.64 3.27 -23.87
N GLU A 112 27.76 3.71 -23.29
CA GLU A 112 28.90 2.85 -22.90
C GLU A 112 28.58 1.82 -21.80
N ASP A 113 27.68 2.15 -20.86
CA ASP A 113 27.25 1.21 -19.81
C ASP A 113 26.49 0.03 -20.41
N TYR A 114 25.72 0.26 -21.49
CA TYR A 114 25.00 -0.80 -22.19
C TYR A 114 25.95 -1.74 -22.92
N VAL A 115 26.95 -1.20 -23.61
CA VAL A 115 27.97 -1.99 -24.32
C VAL A 115 28.70 -2.91 -23.34
N GLU A 116 29.04 -2.43 -22.14
CA GLU A 116 29.65 -3.25 -21.10
C GLU A 116 28.71 -4.38 -20.61
N ILE A 117 27.43 -4.09 -20.42
CA ILE A 117 26.44 -5.08 -19.98
C ILE A 117 26.22 -6.16 -21.05
N GLU A 118 26.11 -5.78 -22.33
CA GLU A 118 25.94 -6.72 -23.44
C GLU A 118 27.17 -7.61 -23.61
N LEU A 119 28.38 -7.04 -23.54
CA LEU A 119 29.63 -7.77 -23.66
C LEU A 119 29.90 -8.72 -22.47
N LYS A 120 29.51 -8.34 -21.26
CA LYS A 120 29.76 -9.15 -20.05
C LYS A 120 28.67 -10.16 -19.73
N ARG A 121 27.42 -9.88 -20.11
CA ARG A 121 26.25 -10.72 -19.73
C ARG A 121 25.60 -11.43 -20.90
N GLY A 122 25.96 -11.10 -22.15
CA GLY A 122 25.43 -11.78 -23.34
C GLY A 122 23.93 -11.60 -23.55
N VAL A 123 23.34 -10.54 -22.99
CA VAL A 123 21.92 -10.21 -23.12
C VAL A 123 21.78 -9.04 -24.08
N SER A 124 21.06 -9.21 -25.19
CA SER A 124 20.74 -8.14 -26.13
C SER A 124 19.73 -7.16 -25.55
N SER A 125 19.97 -5.86 -25.66
CA SER A 125 19.06 -4.80 -25.22
C SER A 125 17.88 -4.61 -26.20
N ASP A 126 16.63 -4.71 -25.73
CA ASP A 126 15.41 -4.55 -26.55
C ASP A 126 15.05 -3.10 -26.93
N ARG A 127 15.95 -2.13 -26.73
CA ARG A 127 15.69 -0.74 -27.13
C ARG A 127 15.87 -0.58 -28.65
N LYS A 128 14.74 -0.55 -29.36
CA LYS A 128 14.69 -0.10 -30.76
C LYS A 128 14.87 1.42 -30.82
N PRO A 129 15.68 1.95 -31.76
CA PRO A 129 15.95 3.39 -31.90
C PRO A 129 14.70 4.23 -32.17
#